data_AF-A0A7Y6YSY8-F1
#
_entry.id   AF-A0A7Y6YSY8-F1
#
_cell.length_a   1.000
_cell.length_b   1.000
_cell.length_c   1.000
_cell.angle_alpha   90.00
_cell.angle_beta   90.00
_cell.angle_gamma   90.00
#
_symmetry.space_group_name_H-M   'P 1'
#
loop_
_entity.id
_entity.type
_entity.pdbx_description
1 polymer ?
#
loop_
_entity_poly.entity_id
_entity_poly.type
_entity_poly.pdbx_seq_one_letter_code
_entity_poly.pdbx_strand_id
1 'polypeptide(L)'
;MKKSKTIKMFLAEGCQSGGFTVEIMNWTGHLIVSPRSNLHKLFNREEIHRTGLYLLFDKALGNPEKIALYVGESDNVGKRLKQHLNNSDLKTWDKVCIITSKDRNLTKSHVKYLESEIINLIYTSKNIVMLNRVTPKFDYLPESDISDMNIFLEYLYTVFPFLNIHITTPPDHNDSNVAPFTPFPKKNSLNSQFSQHR
;
A
#
# COMPACT_ATOMS: atom_id res chain seq x y z
N MET A 1 9.93 -8.13 22.11
CA MET A 1 8.58 -8.17 22.73
C MET A 1 7.60 -7.39 21.88
N LYS A 2 6.44 -7.96 21.51
CA LYS A 2 5.38 -7.22 20.80
C LYS A 2 4.75 -6.20 21.76
N LYS A 3 4.74 -4.92 21.37
CA LYS A 3 4.14 -3.83 22.16
C LYS A 3 2.65 -3.70 21.83
N SER A 4 1.84 -3.34 22.81
CA SER A 4 0.42 -3.03 22.60
C SER A 4 0.27 -1.78 21.73
N LYS A 5 -0.64 -1.81 20.76
CA LYS A 5 -1.01 -0.68 19.91
C LYS A 5 -2.52 -0.41 20.06
N THR A 6 -2.91 0.87 20.17
CA THR A 6 -4.32 1.26 20.13
C THR A 6 -4.68 1.72 18.73
N ILE A 7 -5.62 1.04 18.10
CA ILE A 7 -6.18 1.41 16.79
C ILE A 7 -7.48 2.18 17.02
N LYS A 8 -7.56 3.40 16.49
CA LYS A 8 -8.77 4.23 16.51
C LYS A 8 -9.42 4.16 15.14
N MET A 9 -10.64 3.62 15.08
CA MET A 9 -11.48 3.65 13.89
C MET A 9 -12.61 4.64 14.08
N PHE A 10 -12.81 5.53 13.11
CA PHE A 10 -13.91 6.49 13.13
C PHE A 10 -14.82 6.26 11.93
N LEU A 11 -16.07 5.90 12.17
CA LEU A 11 -17.09 5.64 11.15
C LEU A 11 -17.77 6.96 10.78
N ALA A 12 -17.36 7.58 9.67
CA ALA A 12 -17.89 8.88 9.26
C ALA A 12 -19.39 8.83 8.91
N GLU A 13 -19.89 7.65 8.51
CA GLU A 13 -21.30 7.41 8.17
C GLU A 13 -21.99 6.43 9.15
N GLY A 14 -21.36 6.14 10.31
CA GLY A 14 -21.92 5.25 11.32
C GLY A 14 -21.90 3.75 10.97
N CYS A 15 -21.43 3.36 9.77
CA CYS A 15 -21.29 1.96 9.36
C CYS A 15 -19.93 1.70 8.69
N GLN A 16 -19.45 0.45 8.76
CA GLN A 16 -18.17 0.04 8.17
C GLN A 16 -18.20 -0.06 6.63
N SER A 17 -19.38 -0.34 6.05
CA SER A 17 -19.56 -0.39 4.60
C SER A 17 -19.58 0.98 3.93
N GLY A 18 -19.83 2.04 4.71
CA GLY A 18 -19.67 3.43 4.30
C GLY A 18 -18.21 3.89 4.35
N GLY A 19 -18.00 5.15 4.70
CA GLY A 19 -16.66 5.72 4.88
C GLY A 19 -16.17 5.63 6.34
N PHE A 20 -14.91 5.21 6.54
CA PHE A 20 -14.26 5.26 7.85
C PHE A 20 -12.80 5.68 7.76
N THR A 21 -12.26 6.16 8.88
CA THR A 21 -10.82 6.42 9.01
C THR A 21 -10.20 5.50 10.04
N VAL A 22 -8.89 5.22 9.88
CA VAL A 22 -8.10 4.43 10.83
C VAL A 22 -6.82 5.16 11.17
N GLU A 23 -6.50 5.20 12.46
CA GLU A 23 -5.27 5.73 13.02
C GLU A 23 -4.73 4.81 14.11
N ILE A 24 -3.42 4.91 14.36
CA ILE A 24 -2.78 4.28 15.52
C ILE A 24 -2.25 5.40 16.42
N MET A 25 -2.47 5.26 17.73
CA MET A 25 -1.95 6.23 18.70
C MET A 25 -0.43 6.38 18.59
N ASN A 26 0.06 7.63 18.60
CA ASN A 26 1.47 8.00 18.42
C ASN A 26 2.07 7.67 17.04
N TRP A 27 1.24 7.37 16.05
CA TRP A 27 1.64 7.25 14.65
C TRP A 27 1.03 8.37 13.80
N THR A 28 1.80 8.87 12.83
CA THR A 28 1.42 9.99 11.97
C THR A 28 0.58 9.55 10.77
N GLY A 29 0.62 8.26 10.42
CA GLY A 29 -0.20 7.69 9.36
C GLY A 29 -1.69 7.84 9.61
N HIS A 30 -2.41 8.10 8.52
CA HIS A 30 -3.87 8.26 8.52
C HIS A 30 -4.44 7.54 7.30
N LEU A 31 -5.38 6.62 7.55
CA LEU A 31 -6.06 5.86 6.52
C LEU A 31 -7.50 6.35 6.37
N ILE A 32 -7.93 6.52 5.12
CA ILE A 32 -9.32 6.84 4.77
C ILE A 32 -9.83 5.75 3.84
N VAL A 33 -10.86 5.04 4.27
CA VAL A 33 -11.50 3.97 3.52
C VAL A 33 -12.89 4.43 3.10
N SER A 34 -13.24 4.21 1.84
CA SER A 34 -14.56 4.57 1.33
C SER A 34 -14.97 3.68 0.16
N PRO A 35 -16.27 3.35 0.02
CA PRO A 35 -16.77 2.79 -1.23
C PRO A 35 -16.62 3.81 -2.36
N ARG A 36 -16.51 3.32 -3.59
CA ARG A 36 -16.41 4.14 -4.81
C ARG A 36 -17.57 5.12 -4.94
N SER A 37 -18.78 4.69 -4.62
CA SER A 37 -20.01 5.50 -4.67
C SER A 37 -19.89 6.79 -3.85
N ASN A 38 -19.14 6.75 -2.74
CA ASN A 38 -18.93 7.90 -1.85
C ASN A 38 -17.66 8.71 -2.16
N LEU A 39 -16.88 8.35 -3.20
CA LEU A 39 -15.60 9.03 -3.48
C LEU A 39 -15.76 10.55 -3.68
N HIS A 40 -16.89 11.00 -4.24
CA HIS A 40 -17.18 12.43 -4.43
C HIS A 40 -17.11 13.22 -3.11
N LYS A 41 -17.55 12.63 -1.99
CA LYS A 41 -17.49 13.26 -0.65
C LYS A 41 -16.05 13.42 -0.16
N LEU A 42 -15.17 12.49 -0.55
CA LEU A 42 -13.76 12.54 -0.15
C LEU A 42 -13.00 13.68 -0.83
N PHE A 43 -13.40 14.12 -2.01
CA PHE A 43 -12.70 15.22 -2.69
C PHE A 43 -12.77 16.57 -1.96
N ASN A 44 -13.71 16.72 -1.02
CA ASN A 44 -13.83 17.90 -0.16
C ASN A 44 -12.95 17.82 1.09
N ARG A 45 -12.31 16.67 1.35
CA ARG A 45 -11.39 16.47 2.47
C ARG A 45 -9.99 16.94 2.08
N GLU A 46 -9.29 17.63 2.97
CA GLU A 46 -7.94 18.11 2.66
C GLU A 46 -6.93 16.95 2.55
N GLU A 47 -7.15 15.89 3.31
CA GLU A 47 -6.27 14.74 3.43
C GLU A 47 -6.04 14.06 2.08
N ILE A 48 -7.08 13.97 1.23
CA ILE A 48 -6.96 13.33 -0.08
C ILE A 48 -6.04 14.09 -1.04
N HIS A 49 -5.80 15.39 -0.80
CA HIS A 49 -4.95 16.21 -1.67
C HIS A 49 -3.48 16.17 -1.26
N ARG A 50 -3.13 15.39 -0.23
CA ARG A 50 -1.76 15.21 0.26
C ARG A 50 -1.01 14.15 -0.53
N THR A 51 0.31 14.16 -0.39
CA THR A 51 1.18 13.07 -0.80
C THR A 51 0.84 11.80 -0.04
N GLY A 52 0.67 10.70 -0.75
CA GLY A 52 0.23 9.44 -0.15
C GLY A 52 0.12 8.29 -1.14
N LEU A 53 -0.38 7.18 -0.62
CA LEU A 53 -0.74 5.99 -1.36
C LEU A 53 -2.25 5.87 -1.49
N TYR A 54 -2.69 5.11 -2.48
CA TYR A 54 -4.06 4.63 -2.58
C TYR A 54 -4.09 3.17 -3.04
N LEU A 55 -5.02 2.44 -2.44
CA LEU A 55 -5.30 1.03 -2.71
C LEU A 55 -6.71 0.97 -3.30
N LEU A 56 -6.86 0.47 -4.53
CA LEU A 56 -8.16 0.25 -5.15
C LEU A 56 -8.49 -1.24 -5.07
N PHE A 57 -9.60 -1.55 -4.42
CA PHE A 57 -10.08 -2.89 -4.20
C PHE A 57 -11.20 -3.21 -5.18
N ASP A 58 -11.11 -4.38 -5.80
CA ASP A 58 -12.12 -4.95 -6.68
C ASP A 58 -12.26 -6.46 -6.35
N LYS A 59 -13.26 -7.11 -6.94
CA LYS A 59 -13.43 -8.56 -6.87
C LYS A 59 -12.51 -9.21 -7.91
N ALA A 60 -11.85 -10.31 -7.55
CA ALA A 60 -11.08 -11.06 -8.54
C ALA A 60 -12.04 -11.77 -9.52
N LEU A 61 -11.82 -11.58 -10.82
CA LEU A 61 -12.58 -12.25 -11.86
C LEU A 61 -12.38 -13.77 -11.75
N GLY A 62 -13.49 -14.52 -11.72
CA GLY A 62 -13.49 -15.98 -11.69
C GLY A 62 -13.12 -16.60 -10.33
N ASN A 63 -12.80 -15.81 -9.30
CA ASN A 63 -12.59 -16.32 -7.95
C ASN A 63 -13.12 -15.34 -6.88
N PRO A 64 -14.35 -15.56 -6.35
CA PRO A 64 -14.96 -14.65 -5.38
C PRO A 64 -14.29 -14.66 -4.00
N GLU A 65 -13.44 -15.65 -3.70
CA GLU A 65 -12.68 -15.71 -2.44
C GLU A 65 -11.42 -14.84 -2.47
N LYS A 66 -10.99 -14.40 -3.67
CA LYS A 66 -9.83 -13.53 -3.85
C LYS A 66 -10.25 -12.09 -4.07
N ILE A 67 -9.43 -11.18 -3.56
CA ILE A 67 -9.57 -9.75 -3.87
C ILE A 67 -8.62 -9.37 -5.01
N ALA A 68 -9.04 -8.45 -5.85
CA ALA A 68 -8.17 -7.78 -6.81
C ALA A 68 -7.73 -6.43 -6.22
N LEU A 69 -6.43 -6.12 -6.33
CA LEU A 69 -5.85 -4.96 -5.67
C LEU A 69 -4.93 -4.19 -6.63
N TYR A 70 -5.18 -2.89 -6.77
CA TYR A 70 -4.26 -1.95 -7.40
C TYR A 70 -3.65 -1.07 -6.31
N VAL A 71 -2.34 -0.87 -6.36
CA VAL A 71 -1.59 0.03 -5.47
C VAL A 71 -1.03 1.17 -6.29
N GLY A 72 -1.20 2.40 -5.82
CA GLY A 72 -0.64 3.56 -6.48
C GLY A 72 -0.16 4.62 -5.49
N GLU A 73 0.78 5.45 -5.90
CA GLU A 73 1.20 6.64 -5.16
C GLU A 73 0.86 7.95 -5.90
N SER A 74 0.77 9.06 -5.17
CA SER A 74 0.75 10.39 -5.76
C SER A 74 1.15 11.48 -4.77
N ASP A 75 1.66 12.62 -5.27
CA ASP A 75 1.79 13.86 -4.51
C ASP A 75 0.44 14.55 -4.25
N ASN A 76 -0.58 14.17 -5.02
CA ASN A 76 -1.96 14.55 -4.77
C ASN A 76 -2.86 13.37 -5.14
N VAL A 77 -3.21 12.57 -4.13
CA VAL A 77 -3.99 11.34 -4.31
C VAL A 77 -5.36 11.64 -4.95
N GLY A 78 -6.02 12.74 -4.58
CA GLY A 78 -7.32 13.14 -5.12
C GLY A 78 -7.30 13.38 -6.62
N LYS A 79 -6.28 14.10 -7.13
CA LYS A 79 -6.07 14.33 -8.56
C LYS A 79 -5.85 13.00 -9.29
N ARG A 80 -5.08 12.08 -8.72
CA ARG A 80 -4.81 10.77 -9.31
C ARG A 80 -6.07 9.88 -9.34
N LEU A 81 -6.86 9.88 -8.27
CA LEU A 81 -8.14 9.16 -8.22
C LEU A 81 -9.15 9.71 -9.24
N LYS A 82 -9.21 11.04 -9.45
CA LYS A 82 -10.01 11.63 -10.53
C LYS A 82 -9.59 11.13 -11.92
N GLN A 83 -8.29 10.96 -12.17
CA GLN A 83 -7.82 10.39 -13.43
C GLN A 83 -8.29 8.94 -13.60
N HIS A 84 -8.22 8.12 -12.53
CA HIS A 84 -8.70 6.73 -12.55
C HIS A 84 -10.21 6.60 -12.75
N LEU A 85 -11.01 7.55 -12.27
CA LEU A 85 -12.45 7.58 -12.55
C LEU A 85 -12.75 7.68 -14.06
N ASN A 86 -11.90 8.38 -14.80
CA ASN A 86 -12.06 8.63 -16.23
C ASN A 86 -11.36 7.58 -17.12
N ASN A 87 -10.43 6.79 -16.58
CA ASN A 87 -9.68 5.78 -17.31
C ASN A 87 -10.48 4.48 -17.44
N SER A 88 -10.69 3.98 -18.67
CA SER A 88 -11.41 2.73 -18.98
C SER A 88 -10.87 1.49 -18.28
N ASP A 89 -9.55 1.40 -18.11
CA ASP A 89 -8.88 0.18 -17.62
C ASP A 89 -9.05 -0.03 -16.11
N LEU A 90 -9.42 1.01 -15.35
CA LEU A 90 -9.57 0.99 -13.89
C LEU A 90 -10.93 1.54 -13.44
N LYS A 91 -11.97 1.39 -14.27
CA LYS A 91 -13.33 1.88 -13.93
C LYS A 91 -14.02 1.07 -12.84
N THR A 92 -13.64 -0.19 -12.61
CA THR A 92 -14.51 -1.18 -11.96
C THR A 92 -14.25 -1.43 -10.48
N TRP A 93 -13.39 -0.66 -9.80
CA TRP A 93 -13.12 -0.89 -8.37
C TRP A 93 -14.31 -0.52 -7.46
N ASP A 94 -14.49 -1.28 -6.38
CA ASP A 94 -15.62 -1.14 -5.45
C ASP A 94 -15.29 -0.23 -4.26
N LYS A 95 -14.04 -0.27 -3.78
CA LYS A 95 -13.60 0.42 -2.56
C LYS A 95 -12.20 1.00 -2.74
N VAL A 96 -11.91 2.11 -2.07
CA VAL A 96 -10.58 2.70 -1.99
C VAL A 96 -10.11 2.80 -0.55
N CYS A 97 -8.83 2.56 -0.29
CA CYS A 97 -8.13 2.98 0.92
C CYS A 97 -7.03 3.97 0.56
N ILE A 98 -7.10 5.18 1.08
CA ILE A 98 -6.09 6.22 0.94
C ILE A 98 -5.22 6.21 2.18
N ILE A 99 -3.90 6.24 2.03
CA ILE A 99 -2.93 6.28 3.11
C ILE A 99 -2.14 7.57 2.98
N THR A 100 -2.20 8.43 3.99
CA THR A 100 -1.51 9.72 4.04
C THR A 100 -0.88 9.93 5.42
N SER A 101 -0.32 11.11 5.66
CA SER A 101 0.16 11.52 6.99
C SER A 101 -0.58 12.75 7.51
N LYS A 102 -0.82 12.79 8.83
CA LYS A 102 -1.48 13.90 9.54
C LYS A 102 -0.65 15.18 9.49
N ASP A 103 0.67 15.05 9.53
CA ASP A 103 1.65 16.14 9.60
C ASP A 103 2.23 16.54 8.23
N ARG A 104 1.79 15.90 7.13
CA ARG A 104 2.28 16.13 5.76
C ARG A 104 3.78 15.84 5.55
N ASN A 105 4.38 14.97 6.39
CA ASN A 105 5.82 14.61 6.29
C ASN A 105 6.16 13.52 5.25
N LEU A 106 5.18 13.00 4.50
CA LEU A 106 5.44 12.05 3.42
C LEU A 106 5.88 12.79 2.16
N THR A 107 7.11 12.52 1.70
CA THR A 107 7.64 13.02 0.43
C THR A 107 7.31 12.07 -0.71
N LYS A 108 7.57 12.49 -1.95
CA LYS A 108 7.43 11.64 -3.14
C LYS A 108 8.28 10.37 -3.05
N SER A 109 9.53 10.50 -2.60
CA SER A 109 10.45 9.36 -2.48
C SER A 109 9.97 8.38 -1.39
N HIS A 110 9.40 8.89 -0.29
CA HIS A 110 8.79 8.06 0.74
C HIS A 110 7.65 7.20 0.18
N VAL A 111 6.69 7.81 -0.52
CA VAL A 111 5.53 7.05 -1.03
C VAL A 111 5.91 6.10 -2.16
N LYS A 112 6.91 6.41 -2.99
CA LYS A 112 7.47 5.45 -3.96
C LYS A 112 8.10 4.23 -3.27
N TYR A 113 8.83 4.45 -2.18
CA TYR A 113 9.40 3.34 -1.39
C TYR A 113 8.28 2.44 -0.84
N LEU A 114 7.32 3.05 -0.16
CA LEU A 114 6.20 2.34 0.45
C LEU A 114 5.37 1.58 -0.60
N GLU A 115 5.12 2.19 -1.77
CA GLU A 115 4.43 1.53 -2.89
C GLU A 115 5.17 0.27 -3.35
N SER A 116 6.48 0.38 -3.57
CA SER A 116 7.33 -0.74 -3.97
C SER A 116 7.27 -1.88 -2.96
N GLU A 117 7.46 -1.58 -1.68
CA GLU A 117 7.45 -2.59 -0.62
C GLU A 117 6.08 -3.26 -0.44
N ILE A 118 5.00 -2.47 -0.47
CA ILE A 118 3.63 -2.99 -0.39
C ILE A 118 3.34 -3.92 -1.58
N ILE A 119 3.70 -3.53 -2.80
CA ILE A 119 3.52 -4.35 -4.00
C ILE A 119 4.32 -5.66 -3.88
N ASN A 120 5.60 -5.58 -3.53
CA ASN A 120 6.47 -6.75 -3.36
C ASN A 120 5.89 -7.73 -2.35
N LEU A 121 5.39 -7.21 -1.23
CA LEU A 121 4.81 -8.01 -0.18
C LEU A 121 3.47 -8.63 -0.61
N ILE A 122 2.60 -7.90 -1.29
CA ILE A 122 1.33 -8.45 -1.79
C ILE A 122 1.55 -9.55 -2.83
N TYR A 123 2.60 -9.48 -3.65
CA TYR A 123 2.93 -10.56 -4.59
C TYR A 123 3.19 -11.91 -3.90
N THR A 124 3.52 -11.91 -2.61
CA THR A 124 3.66 -13.14 -1.82
C THR A 124 2.33 -13.71 -1.32
N SER A 125 1.24 -12.94 -1.37
CA SER A 125 -0.08 -13.36 -0.90
C SER A 125 -0.82 -14.20 -1.93
N LYS A 126 -1.33 -15.36 -1.49
CA LYS A 126 -2.12 -16.27 -2.35
C LYS A 126 -3.55 -15.79 -2.61
N ASN A 127 -4.04 -14.88 -1.76
CA ASN A 127 -5.45 -14.46 -1.73
C ASN A 127 -5.69 -13.14 -2.46
N ILE A 128 -4.65 -12.55 -3.06
CA ILE A 128 -4.72 -11.26 -3.74
C ILE A 128 -4.28 -11.42 -5.19
N VAL A 129 -5.05 -10.86 -6.11
CA VAL A 129 -4.70 -10.70 -7.52
C VAL A 129 -4.25 -9.26 -7.73
N MET A 130 -2.97 -9.06 -8.04
CA MET A 130 -2.43 -7.72 -8.31
C MET A 130 -2.86 -7.21 -9.68
N LEU A 131 -3.37 -5.97 -9.71
CA LEU A 131 -3.80 -5.28 -10.94
C LEU A 131 -2.70 -4.38 -11.53
N ASN A 132 -1.64 -4.09 -10.77
CA ASN A 132 -0.49 -3.34 -11.27
C ASN A 132 0.17 -4.11 -12.43
N ARG A 133 0.23 -3.49 -13.62
CA ARG A 133 0.90 -4.06 -14.81
C ARG A 133 2.41 -3.91 -14.78
N VAL A 134 2.91 -2.95 -14.01
CA VAL A 134 4.34 -2.61 -13.92
C VAL A 134 4.67 -2.44 -12.45
N THR A 135 5.76 -3.08 -12.01
CA THR A 135 6.35 -2.85 -10.70
C THR A 135 7.07 -1.49 -10.74
N PRO A 136 6.75 -0.55 -9.84
CA PRO A 136 7.44 0.73 -9.76
C PRO A 136 8.94 0.55 -9.64
N LYS A 137 9.70 1.36 -10.37
CA LYS A 137 11.14 1.48 -10.11
C LYS A 137 11.31 2.40 -8.91
N PHE A 138 11.94 1.89 -7.87
CA PHE A 138 12.30 2.66 -6.70
C PHE A 138 13.58 3.46 -6.96
N ASP A 139 13.53 4.76 -6.67
CA ASP A 139 14.69 5.65 -6.65
C ASP A 139 15.37 5.58 -5.27
N TYR A 140 16.64 5.93 -5.17
CA TYR A 140 17.40 5.85 -3.91
C TYR A 140 16.75 6.68 -2.78
N LEU A 141 16.76 6.13 -1.55
CA LEU A 141 16.34 6.80 -0.32
C LEU A 141 17.45 6.64 0.74
N PRO A 142 17.77 7.68 1.53
CA PRO A 142 18.74 7.59 2.62
C PRO A 142 18.42 6.50 3.63
N GLU A 143 19.44 5.97 4.32
CA GLU A 143 19.27 4.91 5.32
C GLU A 143 18.30 5.29 6.46
N SER A 144 18.37 6.54 6.93
CA SER A 144 17.45 7.06 7.96
C SER A 144 16.00 6.98 7.52
N ASP A 145 15.73 7.43 6.29
CA ASP A 145 14.38 7.49 5.74
C ASP A 145 13.86 6.07 5.44
N ILE A 146 14.73 5.14 5.02
CA ILE A 146 14.39 3.71 4.89
C ILE A 146 13.96 3.14 6.24
N SER A 147 14.72 3.42 7.31
CA SER A 147 14.40 2.98 8.67
C SER A 147 13.03 3.50 9.11
N ASP A 148 12.77 4.78 8.92
CA ASP A 148 11.48 5.41 9.28
C ASP A 148 10.32 4.85 8.45
N MET A 149 10.52 4.60 7.16
CA MET A 149 9.49 4.05 6.29
C MET A 149 9.21 2.57 6.58
N ASN A 150 10.21 1.79 7.01
CA ASN A 150 9.98 0.42 7.48
C ASN A 150 9.09 0.40 8.73
N ILE A 151 9.32 1.31 9.68
CA ILE A 151 8.44 1.47 10.83
C ILE A 151 7.03 1.87 10.37
N PHE A 152 6.91 2.77 9.38
CA PHE A 152 5.62 3.14 8.80
C PHE A 152 4.88 1.92 8.21
N LEU A 153 5.60 1.04 7.48
CA LEU A 153 5.07 -0.21 6.94
C LEU A 153 4.60 -1.17 8.04
N GLU A 154 5.33 -1.32 9.13
CA GLU A 154 4.90 -2.17 10.26
C GLU A 154 3.55 -1.73 10.83
N TYR A 155 3.29 -0.42 10.90
CA TYR A 155 1.98 0.09 11.31
C TYR A 155 0.91 -0.20 10.26
N LEU A 156 1.20 -0.03 8.97
CA LEU A 156 0.27 -0.41 7.91
C LEU A 156 -0.08 -1.90 7.95
N TYR A 157 0.90 -2.78 8.14
CA TYR A 157 0.69 -4.22 8.23
C TYR A 157 -0.15 -4.62 9.44
N THR A 158 -0.12 -3.83 10.51
CA THR A 158 -1.02 -4.00 11.65
C THR A 158 -2.48 -3.69 11.25
N VAL A 159 -2.70 -2.76 10.32
CA VAL A 159 -4.05 -2.31 9.90
C VAL A 159 -4.61 -3.13 8.72
N PHE A 160 -3.76 -3.65 7.85
CA PHE A 160 -4.15 -4.37 6.62
C PHE A 160 -5.14 -5.53 6.81
N PRO A 161 -5.03 -6.38 7.86
CA PRO A 161 -6.03 -7.43 8.10
C PRO A 161 -7.45 -6.90 8.26
N PHE A 162 -7.64 -5.70 8.83
CA PHE A 162 -8.95 -5.05 8.97
C PHE A 162 -9.52 -4.55 7.63
N LEU A 163 -8.69 -4.50 6.59
CA LEU A 163 -9.06 -4.14 5.22
C LEU A 163 -9.23 -5.38 4.33
N ASN A 164 -9.17 -6.59 4.91
CA ASN A 164 -9.11 -7.89 4.24
C ASN A 164 -7.84 -8.09 3.38
N ILE A 165 -6.77 -7.36 3.69
CA ILE A 165 -5.45 -7.60 3.11
C ILE A 165 -4.71 -8.53 4.08
N HIS A 166 -4.76 -9.82 3.78
CA HIS A 166 -4.01 -10.83 4.52
C HIS A 166 -2.70 -11.11 3.82
N ILE A 167 -1.63 -10.66 4.46
CA ILE A 167 -0.27 -10.89 4.01
C ILE A 167 0.30 -12.01 4.85
N THR A 168 0.82 -13.04 4.20
CA THR A 168 1.73 -13.99 4.83
C THR A 168 3.08 -13.32 4.96
N THR A 169 3.30 -12.56 6.03
CA THR A 169 4.65 -12.16 6.40
C THR A 169 5.50 -13.43 6.60
N PRO A 170 6.79 -13.43 6.19
CA PRO A 170 7.73 -14.42 6.70
C PRO A 170 7.67 -14.44 8.24
N PRO A 171 7.97 -15.59 8.89
CA PRO A 171 7.94 -15.68 10.35
C PRO A 171 8.79 -14.58 10.99
N ASP A 172 8.30 -14.07 12.12
CA ASP A 172 8.79 -12.91 12.87
C ASP A 172 10.32 -12.68 12.78
N HIS A 173 10.73 -11.44 12.49
CA HIS A 173 12.10 -10.93 12.55
C HIS A 173 12.81 -11.04 13.93
N ASN A 174 12.21 -11.74 14.89
CA ASN A 174 12.73 -11.95 16.25
C ASN A 174 13.20 -13.38 16.51
N ASP A 175 13.17 -14.29 15.53
CA ASP A 175 13.96 -15.50 15.66
C ASP A 175 15.43 -15.13 15.44
N SER A 176 16.21 -15.12 16.52
CA SER A 176 17.66 -14.87 16.50
C SER A 176 18.47 -15.91 15.69
N ASN A 177 17.79 -16.85 15.04
CA ASN A 177 18.33 -17.85 14.12
C ASN A 177 17.93 -17.63 12.64
N VAL A 178 17.17 -16.58 12.31
CA VAL A 178 16.83 -16.26 10.93
C VAL A 178 17.72 -15.12 10.47
N ALA A 179 18.44 -15.35 9.37
CA ALA A 179 19.31 -14.34 8.76
C ALA A 179 18.52 -13.04 8.53
N PRO A 180 19.13 -11.86 8.79
CA PRO A 180 18.47 -10.58 8.53
C PRO A 180 17.94 -10.55 7.10
N PHE A 181 16.73 -10.01 6.92
CA PHE A 181 16.18 -9.78 5.59
C PHE A 181 17.16 -8.85 4.86
N THR A 182 17.83 -9.40 3.87
CA THR A 182 18.63 -8.63 2.94
C THR A 182 17.67 -8.11 1.88
N PRO A 183 17.54 -6.78 1.70
CA PRO A 183 16.94 -6.27 0.48
C PRO A 183 17.74 -6.87 -0.68
N PHE A 184 17.04 -7.60 -1.54
CA PHE A 184 17.66 -8.45 -2.56
C PHE A 184 18.74 -7.72 -3.37
N PRO A 185 19.75 -8.48 -3.87
CA PRO A 185 20.97 -7.92 -4.43
C PRO A 185 20.67 -7.11 -5.70
N LYS A 186 21.46 -6.05 -5.91
CA LYS A 186 21.49 -5.31 -7.17
C LYS A 186 21.65 -6.32 -8.31
N LYS A 187 20.68 -6.32 -9.23
CA LYS A 187 20.76 -7.07 -10.47
C LYS A 187 21.93 -6.52 -11.29
N ASN A 188 23.09 -7.15 -11.18
CA ASN A 188 24.19 -7.00 -12.13
C ASN A 188 24.70 -8.39 -12.53
N SER A 189 25.03 -8.50 -13.82
CA SER A 189 25.61 -9.63 -14.55
C SER A 189 24.77 -10.89 -14.75
N LEU A 190 23.85 -10.84 -15.71
CA LEU A 190 23.60 -11.94 -16.66
C LEU A 190 23.50 -11.33 -18.06
N ASN A 191 24.64 -10.83 -18.55
CA ASN A 191 24.88 -10.55 -19.96
C ASN A 191 26.30 -11.05 -20.28
N SER A 192 26.46 -12.36 -20.42
CA SER A 192 27.56 -12.99 -21.15
C SER A 192 27.39 -14.51 -21.10
N GLN A 193 26.51 -15.08 -21.92
CA GLN A 193 26.60 -16.47 -22.42
C GLN A 193 25.41 -16.79 -23.33
N PHE A 194 25.30 -16.04 -24.44
CA PHE A 194 24.71 -16.56 -25.67
C PHE A 194 25.49 -15.96 -26.83
N SER A 195 26.72 -16.45 -26.96
CA SER A 195 27.45 -16.44 -28.22
C SER A 195 28.19 -17.77 -28.28
N GLN A 196 28.10 -18.44 -29.43
CA GLN A 196 28.68 -19.73 -29.79
C GLN A 196 27.84 -20.98 -29.50
N HIS A 197 26.96 -21.31 -30.45
CA HIS A 197 27.09 -22.56 -31.22
C HIS A 197 26.71 -22.30 -32.67
N ARG A 198 27.74 -22.10 -33.50
CA ARG A 198 27.97 -22.96 -34.66
C ARG A 198 28.89 -24.08 -34.22
#